data_AF-A0A9D7CXN1-F1
#
_entry.id   AF-A0A9D7CXN1-F1
#
_cell.length_a   1.000
_cell.length_b   1.000
_cell.length_c   1.000
_cell.angle_alpha   90.00
_cell.angle_beta   90.00
_cell.angle_gamma   90.00
#
_symmetry.space_group_name_H-M   'P 1'
#
loop_
_entity.id
_entity.type
_entity.pdbx_description
1 polymer ?
#
loop_
_entity_poly.entity_id
_entity_poly.type
_entity_poly.pdbx_seq_one_letter_code
_entity_poly.pdbx_strand_id
1 'polypeptide(L)'
;MHRIVIATLLSLSSLSACSSDEKTTTPQPAATSDAGASTSDAATGSSASWSSIHTQFTTRCTPCHVSSKSGGHNMGQADVAAAYADSQLASAACAGKSKGACAAVRVRNGSMPATGPLPEPERTNLANLIDQWVAAGEKP
;
A
#
# COMPACT_ATOMS: atom_id res chain seq x y z
N MET A 1 -4.90 -41.92 48.95
CA MET A 1 -5.76 -40.85 49.53
C MET A 1 -5.52 -39.61 48.70
N HIS A 2 -6.47 -38.76 48.31
CA HIS A 2 -7.94 -38.79 48.29
C HIS A 2 -8.39 -37.57 47.46
N ARG A 3 -9.30 -37.70 46.46
CA ARG A 3 -10.08 -36.61 45.83
C ARG A 3 -9.23 -35.55 45.04
N ILE A 4 -9.42 -35.23 43.76
CA ILE A 4 -10.61 -34.98 42.90
C ILE A 4 -11.48 -33.83 43.43
N VAL A 5 -11.88 -32.89 42.54
CA VAL A 5 -13.21 -32.22 42.43
C VAL A 5 -13.12 -30.72 42.13
N ILE A 6 -13.46 -30.35 40.88
CA ILE A 6 -14.19 -29.13 40.42
C ILE A 6 -13.55 -27.74 40.66
N ALA A 7 -13.93 -26.65 39.97
CA ALA A 7 -14.17 -26.35 38.54
C ALA A 7 -14.50 -24.84 38.41
N THR A 8 -14.45 -24.31 37.19
CA THR A 8 -15.18 -23.09 36.75
C THR A 8 -14.80 -21.75 37.41
N LEU A 9 -14.52 -20.73 36.59
CA LEU A 9 -15.17 -19.42 36.70
C LEU A 9 -14.97 -18.61 35.40
N LEU A 10 -16.07 -18.15 34.81
CA LEU A 10 -16.07 -17.20 33.70
C LEU A 10 -16.04 -15.75 34.24
N SER A 11 -15.29 -14.89 33.57
CA SER A 11 -15.45 -13.42 33.56
C SER A 11 -14.76 -12.97 32.26
N LEU A 12 -15.43 -12.53 31.19
CA LEU A 12 -16.49 -11.53 31.09
C LEU A 12 -16.05 -10.16 31.65
N SER A 13 -15.18 -9.49 30.89
CA SER A 13 -14.91 -8.05 31.04
C SER A 13 -15.86 -7.28 30.12
N SER A 14 -16.92 -6.73 30.70
CA SER A 14 -17.96 -6.00 29.94
C SER A 14 -17.44 -4.69 29.37
N LEU A 15 -17.64 -4.45 28.07
CA LEU A 15 -17.56 -3.09 27.52
C LEU A 15 -18.80 -2.29 27.95
N SER A 16 -18.58 -1.08 28.46
CA SER A 16 -19.64 -0.15 28.78
C SER A 16 -19.98 0.71 27.56
N ALA A 17 -21.25 0.73 27.18
CA ALA A 17 -21.86 1.77 26.38
C ALA A 17 -23.30 1.97 26.90
N CYS A 18 -23.66 3.20 27.25
CA CYS A 18 -24.97 3.51 27.83
C CYS A 18 -26.03 3.77 26.74
N SER A 19 -27.30 3.75 27.18
CA SER A 19 -28.51 4.14 26.44
C SER A 19 -28.36 5.49 25.71
N SER A 20 -29.10 5.77 24.63
CA SER A 20 -30.57 5.84 24.65
C SER A 20 -31.32 5.06 23.56
N ASP A 21 -32.51 4.58 23.95
CA ASP A 21 -33.60 4.12 23.09
C ASP A 21 -34.48 5.32 22.70
N GLU A 22 -34.94 5.41 21.46
CA GLU A 22 -36.28 5.95 21.12
C GLU A 22 -36.88 5.26 19.86
N LYS A 23 -37.35 4.02 20.05
CA LYS A 23 -38.63 3.47 19.56
C LYS A 23 -39.36 4.18 18.39
N THR A 24 -39.58 3.48 17.27
CA THR A 24 -40.87 3.48 16.51
C THR A 24 -41.05 2.24 15.59
N THR A 25 -42.09 1.47 15.89
CA THR A 25 -42.95 0.60 15.04
C THR A 25 -42.39 -0.09 13.77
N THR A 26 -42.26 -1.42 13.84
CA THR A 26 -42.19 -2.33 12.67
C THR A 26 -43.58 -2.77 12.19
N PRO A 27 -43.74 -3.02 10.88
CA PRO A 27 -43.95 -4.38 10.35
C PRO A 27 -43.07 -4.68 9.11
N GLN A 28 -42.84 -5.91 8.63
CA GLN A 28 -43.17 -7.27 9.09
C GLN A 28 -42.09 -8.25 8.54
N PRO A 29 -41.91 -9.48 9.09
CA PRO A 29 -40.77 -10.34 8.77
C PRO A 29 -41.04 -11.49 7.78
N ALA A 30 -40.05 -11.87 6.97
CA ALA A 30 -39.94 -13.20 6.34
C ALA A 30 -38.47 -13.66 6.19
N ALA A 31 -38.25 -14.98 6.27
CA ALA A 31 -37.12 -15.75 5.70
C ALA A 31 -35.67 -15.19 5.90
N THR A 32 -34.94 -15.59 6.95
CA THR A 32 -34.05 -16.79 7.06
C THR A 32 -32.63 -16.65 6.49
N SER A 33 -31.66 -17.12 7.29
CA SER A 33 -30.34 -17.63 6.91
C SER A 33 -29.19 -16.67 6.56
N ASP A 34 -28.33 -16.52 7.57
CA ASP A 34 -26.86 -16.67 7.48
C ASP A 34 -25.99 -15.56 6.83
N ALA A 35 -24.67 -15.73 6.98
CA ALA A 35 -23.64 -14.71 6.79
C ALA A 35 -23.23 -14.57 5.32
N GLY A 36 -24.05 -13.84 4.55
CA GLY A 36 -23.65 -13.29 3.25
C GLY A 36 -22.48 -12.32 3.40
N ALA A 37 -21.24 -12.81 3.32
CA ALA A 37 -20.06 -11.95 3.28
C ALA A 37 -20.13 -11.06 2.03
N SER A 38 -20.34 -9.76 2.23
CA SER A 38 -20.27 -8.76 1.15
C SER A 38 -18.85 -8.76 0.58
N THR A 39 -18.73 -9.44 -0.56
CA THR A 39 -17.50 -9.65 -1.32
C THR A 39 -16.67 -8.37 -1.39
N SER A 40 -15.39 -8.48 -1.05
CA SER A 40 -14.40 -7.51 -1.51
C SER A 40 -14.53 -7.44 -3.03
N ASP A 41 -15.01 -6.32 -3.55
CA ASP A 41 -15.16 -6.14 -4.98
C ASP A 41 -13.78 -6.26 -5.60
N ALA A 42 -13.56 -7.32 -6.35
CA ALA A 42 -12.27 -7.66 -6.94
C ALA A 42 -12.06 -6.79 -8.17
N ALA A 43 -11.98 -5.47 -7.93
CA ALA A 43 -11.45 -4.49 -8.86
C ALA A 43 -10.22 -5.12 -9.50
N THR A 44 -10.31 -5.40 -10.80
CA THR A 44 -9.30 -6.16 -11.54
C THR A 44 -8.11 -5.25 -11.78
N GLY A 45 -7.40 -4.98 -10.68
CA GLY A 45 -6.25 -4.12 -10.59
C GLY A 45 -5.14 -4.76 -11.41
N SER A 46 -4.99 -4.26 -12.63
CA SER A 46 -3.79 -4.47 -13.41
C SER A 46 -2.62 -3.97 -12.56
N SER A 47 -1.88 -4.89 -11.95
CA SER A 47 -0.68 -4.56 -11.20
C SER A 47 0.23 -3.73 -12.09
N ALA A 48 0.66 -2.57 -11.61
CA ALA A 48 1.39 -1.60 -12.41
C ALA A 48 2.54 -2.28 -13.18
N SER A 49 2.44 -2.28 -14.51
CA SER A 49 3.47 -2.85 -15.38
C SER A 49 4.75 -2.02 -15.28
N TRP A 50 5.91 -2.64 -15.53
CA TRP A 50 7.15 -1.87 -15.68
C TRP A 50 7.04 -0.76 -16.72
N SER A 51 6.35 -0.99 -17.85
CA SER A 51 6.08 0.06 -18.83
C SER A 51 5.32 1.27 -18.27
N SER A 52 4.41 1.06 -17.31
CA SER A 52 3.71 2.14 -16.60
C SER A 52 4.63 2.86 -15.61
N ILE A 53 5.46 2.11 -14.87
CA ILE A 53 6.45 2.67 -13.93
C ILE A 53 7.55 3.46 -14.66
N HIS A 54 8.10 2.91 -15.73
CA HIS A 54 9.10 3.55 -16.59
C HIS A 54 8.57 4.84 -17.21
N THR A 55 7.30 4.88 -17.62
CA THR A 55 6.62 6.11 -18.05
C THR A 55 6.60 7.17 -16.95
N GLN A 56 6.35 6.80 -15.68
CA GLN A 56 6.42 7.75 -14.57
C GLN A 56 7.86 8.17 -14.23
N PHE A 57 8.83 7.24 -14.24
CA PHE A 57 10.23 7.55 -13.95
C PHE A 57 10.85 8.46 -15.03
N THR A 58 10.57 8.21 -16.31
CA THR A 58 11.00 9.08 -17.43
C THR A 58 10.33 10.46 -17.37
N THR A 59 9.04 10.52 -17.00
CA THR A 59 8.32 11.80 -16.86
C THR A 59 8.81 12.63 -15.66
N ARG A 60 9.12 11.99 -14.52
CA ARG A 60 9.23 12.68 -13.21
C ARG A 60 10.60 12.59 -12.55
N CYS A 61 11.35 11.52 -12.78
CA CYS A 61 12.65 11.29 -12.13
C CYS A 61 13.84 11.78 -12.97
N THR A 62 13.68 11.84 -14.31
CA THR A 62 14.72 12.32 -15.26
C THR A 62 15.43 13.60 -14.85
N PRO A 63 14.76 14.69 -14.44
CA PRO A 63 15.43 15.97 -14.17
C PRO A 63 16.47 15.89 -13.05
N CYS A 64 16.30 15.00 -12.06
CA CYS A 64 17.25 14.83 -10.97
C CYS A 64 18.19 13.63 -11.18
N HIS A 65 17.67 12.50 -11.67
CA HIS A 65 18.42 11.24 -11.74
C HIS A 65 19.22 11.08 -13.03
N VAL A 66 18.71 11.58 -14.15
CA VAL A 66 19.41 11.47 -15.45
C VAL A 66 20.28 12.70 -15.68
N SER A 67 19.77 13.91 -15.44
CA SER A 67 20.53 15.15 -15.66
C SER A 67 21.56 15.42 -14.55
N SER A 68 21.11 15.46 -13.28
CA SER A 68 21.97 15.80 -12.14
C SER A 68 22.62 14.60 -11.43
N LYS A 69 22.37 13.37 -11.91
CA LYS A 69 22.89 12.09 -11.36
C LYS A 69 22.60 11.86 -9.86
N SER A 70 21.59 12.53 -9.31
CA SER A 70 21.24 12.46 -7.88
C SER A 70 21.03 11.02 -7.41
N GLY A 71 21.74 10.61 -6.35
CA GLY A 71 21.66 9.26 -5.77
C GLY A 71 22.42 8.16 -6.54
N GLY A 72 23.14 8.48 -7.63
CA GLY A 72 23.99 7.53 -8.34
C GLY A 72 23.23 6.38 -9.00
N HIS A 73 22.21 6.70 -9.80
CA HIS A 73 21.44 5.78 -10.66
C HIS A 73 20.63 6.58 -11.68
N ASN A 74 20.29 5.98 -12.81
CA ASN A 74 19.58 6.63 -13.91
C ASN A 74 18.22 5.96 -14.21
N MET A 75 17.47 5.48 -13.21
CA MET A 75 16.23 4.71 -13.42
C MET A 75 15.09 5.46 -14.16
N GLY A 76 15.26 6.76 -14.45
CA GLY A 76 14.40 7.54 -15.36
C GLY A 76 14.93 7.67 -16.79
N GLN A 77 15.99 6.95 -17.18
CA GLN A 77 16.54 7.04 -18.53
C GLN A 77 15.60 6.45 -19.59
N ALA A 78 15.74 6.88 -20.84
CA ALA A 78 14.85 6.46 -21.94
C ALA A 78 15.01 4.97 -22.33
N ASP A 79 16.17 4.37 -22.10
CA ASP A 79 16.37 2.92 -22.27
C ASP A 79 15.58 2.16 -21.20
N VAL A 80 14.55 1.42 -21.63
CA VAL A 80 13.61 0.67 -20.79
C VAL A 80 14.32 -0.43 -19.97
N ALA A 81 15.34 -1.07 -20.53
CA ALA A 81 16.03 -2.19 -19.90
C ALA A 81 17.14 -1.72 -18.95
N ALA A 82 17.89 -0.68 -19.33
CA ALA A 82 18.88 -0.06 -18.46
C ALA A 82 18.21 0.70 -17.30
N ALA A 83 17.05 1.34 -17.53
CA ALA A 83 16.24 1.92 -16.46
C ALA A 83 15.69 0.86 -15.49
N TYR A 84 15.31 -0.32 -16.00
CA TYR A 84 14.89 -1.44 -15.16
C TYR A 84 16.05 -1.91 -14.26
N ALA A 85 17.21 -2.17 -14.83
CA ALA A 85 18.41 -2.56 -14.09
C ALA A 85 18.80 -1.52 -13.02
N ASP A 86 18.79 -0.22 -13.35
CA ASP A 86 19.02 0.89 -12.41
C ASP A 86 17.98 0.94 -11.27
N SER A 87 16.73 0.53 -11.53
CA SER A 87 15.67 0.46 -10.50
C SER A 87 15.93 -0.68 -9.50
N GLN A 88 16.44 -1.82 -9.98
CA GLN A 88 16.67 -3.04 -9.18
C GLN A 88 17.93 -2.98 -8.31
N LEU A 89 18.82 -1.99 -8.50
CA LEU A 89 19.96 -1.74 -7.62
C LEU A 89 19.51 -1.55 -6.16
N ALA A 90 20.35 -1.92 -5.19
CA ALA A 90 20.07 -1.71 -3.77
C ALA A 90 19.98 -0.21 -3.40
N SER A 91 19.05 0.14 -2.52
CA SER A 91 18.90 1.50 -2.00
C SER A 91 19.70 1.72 -0.72
N ALA A 92 20.59 2.72 -0.73
CA ALA A 92 21.24 3.22 0.49
C ALA A 92 20.30 4.09 1.37
N ALA A 93 19.15 4.52 0.84
CA ALA A 93 18.17 5.35 1.55
C ALA A 93 16.99 4.55 2.15
N CYS A 94 16.82 3.30 1.74
CA CYS A 94 15.80 2.39 2.27
C CYS A 94 16.42 0.99 2.43
N ALA A 95 16.80 0.61 3.66
CA ALA A 95 17.39 -0.69 3.93
C ALA A 95 16.47 -1.83 3.46
N GLY A 96 17.05 -2.84 2.80
CA GLY A 96 16.31 -4.00 2.29
C GLY A 96 15.38 -3.73 1.09
N LYS A 97 15.49 -2.59 0.41
CA LYS A 97 14.69 -2.26 -0.79
C LYS A 97 15.57 -1.94 -1.99
N SER A 98 15.03 -2.19 -3.19
CA SER A 98 15.57 -1.66 -4.46
C SER A 98 15.45 -0.13 -4.50
N LYS A 99 16.14 0.52 -5.45
CA LYS A 99 15.99 1.97 -5.70
C LYS A 99 14.58 2.30 -6.20
N GLY A 100 13.98 1.43 -7.01
CA GLY A 100 12.59 1.52 -7.45
C GLY A 100 11.60 1.46 -6.28
N ALA A 101 11.67 0.44 -5.43
CA ALA A 101 10.82 0.31 -4.25
C ALA A 101 11.05 1.41 -3.20
N CYS A 102 12.28 1.96 -3.12
CA CYS A 102 12.55 3.11 -2.25
C CYS A 102 11.94 4.41 -2.80
N ALA A 103 11.71 4.53 -4.11
CA ALA A 103 11.08 5.70 -4.71
C ALA A 103 9.64 5.91 -4.17
N ALA A 104 8.86 4.84 -3.98
CA ALA A 104 7.53 4.93 -3.35
C ALA A 104 7.60 5.57 -1.95
N VAL A 105 8.53 5.10 -1.11
CA VAL A 105 8.75 5.62 0.25
C VAL A 105 9.14 7.10 0.20
N ARG A 106 10.06 7.47 -0.70
CA ARG A 106 10.61 8.83 -0.78
C ARG A 106 9.69 9.86 -1.44
N VAL A 107 8.88 9.44 -2.42
CA VAL A 107 7.78 10.25 -2.97
C VAL A 107 6.72 10.47 -1.88
N ARG A 108 6.24 9.40 -1.25
CA ARG A 108 5.17 9.47 -0.24
C ARG A 108 5.54 10.33 0.97
N ASN A 109 6.78 10.23 1.48
CA ASN A 109 7.24 11.06 2.59
C ASN A 109 7.72 12.48 2.18
N GLY A 110 7.66 12.82 0.88
CA GLY A 110 8.03 14.14 0.37
C GLY A 110 9.53 14.43 0.30
N SER A 111 10.40 13.46 0.58
CA SER A 111 11.86 13.61 0.41
C SER A 111 12.33 13.51 -1.06
N MET A 112 11.41 13.34 -2.00
CA MET A 112 11.60 13.43 -3.43
C MET A 112 10.40 14.13 -4.12
N PRO A 113 10.64 15.04 -5.09
CA PRO A 113 11.95 15.57 -5.49
C PRO A 113 12.59 16.46 -4.40
N ALA A 114 13.90 16.70 -4.50
CA ALA A 114 14.66 17.43 -3.49
C ALA A 114 14.31 18.93 -3.40
N THR A 115 13.57 19.45 -4.39
CA THR A 115 13.04 20.83 -4.44
C THR A 115 11.74 21.01 -3.65
N GLY A 116 11.17 19.93 -3.11
CA GLY A 116 9.88 19.92 -2.41
C GLY A 116 9.00 18.75 -2.86
N PRO A 117 8.00 18.34 -2.06
CA PRO A 117 7.12 17.23 -2.41
C PRO A 117 6.30 17.51 -3.67
N LEU A 118 5.94 16.44 -4.39
CA LEU A 118 4.86 16.51 -5.39
C LEU A 118 3.54 16.89 -4.69
N PRO A 119 2.61 17.61 -5.37
CA PRO A 119 1.30 17.94 -4.83
C PRO A 119 0.42 16.69 -4.67
N GLU A 120 -0.64 16.78 -3.87
CA GLU A 120 -1.72 15.78 -3.90
C GLU A 120 -2.73 16.09 -5.02
N PRO A 121 -3.39 15.08 -5.60
CA PRO A 121 -3.28 13.63 -5.32
C PRO A 121 -2.10 12.93 -6.01
N GLU A 122 -1.28 13.67 -6.77
CA GLU A 122 -0.22 13.11 -7.61
C GLU A 122 0.81 12.31 -6.81
N ARG A 123 1.27 12.85 -5.67
CA ARG A 123 2.22 12.20 -4.76
C ARG A 123 1.72 10.83 -4.28
N THR A 124 0.48 10.78 -3.81
CA THR A 124 -0.15 9.52 -3.37
C THR A 124 -0.30 8.54 -4.53
N ASN A 125 -0.79 9.00 -5.68
CA ASN A 125 -1.02 8.14 -6.85
C ASN A 125 0.28 7.53 -7.39
N LEU A 126 1.36 8.32 -7.49
CA LEU A 126 2.66 7.82 -7.94
C LEU A 126 3.24 6.78 -6.97
N ALA A 127 3.21 7.05 -5.67
CA ALA A 127 3.73 6.11 -4.68
C ALA A 127 2.92 4.81 -4.64
N ASN A 128 1.59 4.89 -4.77
CA ASN A 128 0.71 3.72 -4.83
C ASN A 128 0.95 2.88 -6.10
N LEU A 129 1.18 3.52 -7.25
CA LEU A 129 1.51 2.81 -8.50
C LEU A 129 2.82 2.01 -8.36
N ILE A 130 3.86 2.62 -7.78
CA ILE A 130 5.15 1.96 -7.54
C ILE A 130 4.97 0.79 -6.55
N ASP A 131 4.21 0.97 -5.45
CA ASP A 131 3.96 -0.13 -4.50
C ASP A 131 3.16 -1.28 -5.12
N GLN A 132 2.26 -1.03 -6.08
CA GLN A 132 1.56 -2.09 -6.83
C GLN A 132 2.51 -2.92 -7.70
N TRP A 133 3.50 -2.28 -8.34
CA TRP A 133 4.55 -2.96 -9.10
C TRP A 133 5.49 -3.76 -8.19
N VAL A 134 5.85 -3.21 -7.03
CA VAL A 134 6.63 -3.91 -5.99
C VAL A 134 5.86 -5.13 -5.45
N ALA A 135 4.56 -4.98 -5.15
CA ALA A 135 3.70 -6.08 -4.72
C ALA A 135 3.54 -7.18 -5.78
N ALA A 136 3.67 -6.84 -7.07
CA ALA A 136 3.70 -7.81 -8.17
C ALA A 136 5.06 -8.51 -8.36
N GLY A 137 6.08 -8.13 -7.58
CA GLY A 137 7.43 -8.70 -7.59
C GLY A 137 8.44 -7.94 -8.46
N GLU A 138 8.27 -6.63 -8.65
CA GLU A 138 9.18 -5.75 -9.43
C GLU A 138 9.50 -6.28 -10.83
N LYS A 139 8.51 -6.90 -11.50
CA LYS A 139 8.68 -7.53 -12.82
C LYS A 139 8.90 -6.50 -13.95
N PRO A 140 9.67 -6.83 -15.00
CA PRO A 140 9.84 -6.00 -16.20
C PRO A 140 8.61 -6.01 -17.13
#